data_AF-A0A2V9SH96-F1
#
_entry.id   AF-A0A2V9SH96-F1
#
_cell.length_a   1.000
_cell.length_b   1.000
_cell.length_c   1.000
_cell.angle_alpha   90.00
_cell.angle_beta   90.00
_cell.angle_gamma   90.00
#
_symmetry.space_group_name_H-M   'P 1'
#
loop_
_entity.id
_entity.type
_entity.pdbx_description
1 polymer ?
#
loop_
_entity_poly.entity_id
_entity_poly.type
_entity_poly.pdbx_seq_one_letter_code
_entity_poly.pdbx_strand_id
1 'polypeptide(L)'
;SPFWRGAIACSGSEFCKLAITETKSFSRWLVEELEERLPGFEQHLKLHVTGCPNSCGQHWIADIGIEGKKIKVDGRLQDAYYFCVGGAVGLNQGIARPIGYRCLANEVPDAIERLLRRYLDERRPGENLRQFFARHSDENLRESLAGEVIAAAMRDPSPGRVPHAVEG
;
A
#
# COMPACT_ATOMS: atom_id res chain seq x y z
N SER A 1 16.97 8.36 0.88
CA SER A 1 15.78 9.14 1.31
C SER A 1 15.00 8.45 2.44
N PRO A 2 13.93 9.08 2.98
CA PRO A 2 12.90 8.38 3.75
C PRO A 2 12.26 7.19 3.02
N PHE A 3 12.17 7.19 1.69
CA PHE A 3 11.61 6.08 0.91
C PHE A 3 12.42 4.79 1.10
N TRP A 4 13.75 4.82 0.93
CA TRP A 4 14.62 3.66 1.19
C TRP A 4 14.55 3.17 2.63
N ARG A 5 14.52 4.08 3.61
CA ARG A 5 14.45 3.71 5.03
C ARG A 5 13.09 3.14 5.43
N GLY A 6 12.04 3.57 4.75
CA GLY A 6 10.66 3.17 5.00
C GLY A 6 10.23 1.90 4.27
N ALA A 7 10.98 1.51 3.24
CA ALA A 7 10.60 0.40 2.36
C ALA A 7 10.81 -0.97 3.03
N ILE A 8 9.75 -1.77 3.09
CA ILE A 8 9.80 -3.18 3.46
C ILE A 8 9.11 -3.99 2.37
N ALA A 9 9.72 -5.10 1.95
CA ALA A 9 9.16 -5.99 0.95
C ALA A 9 9.29 -7.45 1.38
N CYS A 10 8.24 -8.25 1.22
CA CYS A 10 8.35 -9.70 1.38
C CYS A 10 9.15 -10.34 0.23
N SER A 11 9.15 -11.67 0.13
CA SER A 11 9.94 -12.39 -0.88
C SER A 11 9.37 -12.29 -2.31
N GLY A 12 8.10 -11.94 -2.48
CA GLY A 12 7.47 -11.79 -3.79
C GLY A 12 7.32 -13.09 -4.59
N SER A 13 6.70 -13.01 -5.76
CA SER A 13 6.45 -14.17 -6.65
C SER A 13 7.71 -14.82 -7.21
N GLU A 14 8.86 -14.15 -7.14
CA GLU A 14 10.14 -14.72 -7.54
C GLU A 14 10.54 -15.91 -6.63
N PHE A 15 10.29 -15.80 -5.32
CA PHE A 15 10.76 -16.80 -4.34
C PHE A 15 9.64 -17.42 -3.49
N CYS A 16 8.45 -16.82 -3.45
CA CYS A 16 7.33 -17.30 -2.64
C CYS A 16 6.22 -17.88 -3.51
N LYS A 17 5.93 -19.17 -3.33
CA LYS A 17 4.84 -19.87 -4.04
C LYS A 17 3.44 -19.32 -3.75
N LEU A 18 3.26 -18.59 -2.63
CA LEU A 18 1.99 -17.98 -2.24
C LEU A 18 1.84 -16.54 -2.75
N ALA A 19 2.91 -15.93 -3.26
CA ALA A 19 2.88 -14.55 -3.70
C ALA A 19 2.12 -14.43 -5.02
N ILE A 20 1.22 -13.45 -5.08
CA ILE A 20 0.43 -13.12 -6.26
C ILE A 20 1.21 -12.17 -7.17
N THR A 21 2.05 -11.32 -6.60
CA THR A 21 2.86 -10.31 -7.31
C THR A 21 4.32 -10.36 -6.89
N GLU A 22 5.18 -9.84 -7.75
CA GLU A 22 6.59 -9.59 -7.41
C GLU A 22 6.66 -8.47 -6.34
N THR A 23 7.67 -8.45 -5.48
CA THR A 23 7.83 -7.38 -4.50
C THR A 23 9.25 -6.86 -4.33
N LYS A 24 10.29 -7.63 -4.62
CA LYS A 24 11.68 -7.22 -4.39
C LYS A 24 12.14 -6.19 -5.41
N SER A 25 12.09 -6.56 -6.69
CA SER A 25 12.46 -5.67 -7.79
C SER A 25 11.45 -4.54 -7.93
N PHE A 26 10.17 -4.86 -7.75
CA PHE A 26 9.10 -3.86 -7.73
C PHE A 26 9.33 -2.78 -6.66
N SER A 27 9.60 -3.15 -5.40
CA SER A 27 9.80 -2.15 -4.34
C SER A 27 11.04 -1.30 -4.55
N ARG A 28 12.11 -1.88 -5.12
CA ARG A 28 13.30 -1.12 -5.49
C ARG A 28 12.96 -0.06 -6.55
N TRP A 29 12.33 -0.48 -7.64
CA TRP A 29 11.91 0.43 -8.71
C TRP A 29 10.95 1.52 -8.18
N LEU A 30 9.97 1.14 -7.36
CA LEU A 30 9.02 2.08 -6.76
C LEU A 30 9.73 3.13 -5.90
N VAL A 31 10.72 2.74 -5.11
CA VAL A 31 11.49 3.68 -4.29
C VAL A 31 12.31 4.64 -5.16
N GLU A 32 12.93 4.14 -6.22
CA GLU A 32 13.68 4.97 -7.18
C GLU A 32 12.76 6.00 -7.86
N GLU A 33 11.58 5.59 -8.32
CA GLU A 33 10.56 6.50 -8.88
C GLU A 33 10.14 7.59 -7.89
N LEU A 34 9.86 7.22 -6.63
CA LEU A 34 9.42 8.18 -5.61
C LEU A 34 10.52 9.18 -5.22
N GLU A 35 11.79 8.77 -5.22
CA GLU A 35 12.91 9.70 -5.01
C GLU A 35 13.02 10.73 -6.13
N GLU A 36 12.84 10.32 -7.38
CA GLU A 36 12.89 11.21 -8.54
C GLU A 36 11.70 12.19 -8.57
N ARG A 37 10.49 11.68 -8.29
CA ARG A 37 9.24 12.46 -8.36
C ARG A 37 9.05 13.42 -7.19
N LEU A 38 9.54 13.06 -6.01
CA LEU A 38 9.39 13.84 -4.77
C LEU A 38 10.76 14.25 -4.20
N PRO A 39 11.54 15.06 -4.93
CA PRO A 39 12.85 15.49 -4.47
C PRO A 39 12.72 16.30 -3.18
N GLY A 40 13.52 15.95 -2.17
CA GLY A 40 13.50 16.62 -0.86
C GLY A 40 12.34 16.23 0.07
N PHE A 41 11.66 15.10 -0.18
CA PHE A 41 10.71 14.56 0.78
C PHE A 41 11.44 14.11 2.06
N GLU A 42 11.24 14.83 3.16
CA GLU A 42 11.92 14.59 4.45
C GLU A 42 11.03 13.94 5.52
N GLN A 43 9.77 13.65 5.21
CA GLN A 43 8.81 13.15 6.19
C GLN A 43 9.03 11.67 6.50
N HIS A 44 8.76 11.25 7.73
CA HIS A 44 8.80 9.83 8.07
C HIS A 44 7.70 9.09 7.33
N LEU A 45 8.07 8.00 6.66
CA LEU A 45 7.18 7.16 5.87
C LEU A 45 7.56 5.70 6.09
N LYS A 46 6.58 4.85 6.33
CA LYS A 46 6.69 3.39 6.20
C LYS A 46 5.92 2.94 4.97
N LEU A 47 6.64 2.43 3.97
CA LEU A 47 6.10 1.92 2.71
C LEU A 47 6.29 0.40 2.66
N HIS A 48 5.25 -0.36 2.90
CA HIS A 48 5.35 -1.81 3.02
C HIS A 48 4.66 -2.51 1.86
N VAL A 49 5.39 -3.35 1.14
CA VAL A 49 4.92 -4.08 -0.04
C VAL A 49 4.83 -5.58 0.29
N THR A 50 3.62 -6.12 0.15
CA THR A 50 3.36 -7.54 0.38
C THR A 50 2.75 -8.16 -0.87
N GLY A 51 3.32 -9.25 -1.37
CA GLY A 51 2.87 -9.86 -2.62
C GLY A 51 1.56 -10.64 -2.54
N CYS A 52 1.00 -10.89 -1.34
CA CYS A 52 -0.26 -11.62 -1.13
C CYS A 52 -0.92 -11.21 0.21
N PRO A 53 -2.15 -11.69 0.52
CA PRO A 53 -2.88 -11.30 1.73
C PRO A 53 -2.23 -11.70 3.07
N ASN A 54 -1.22 -12.58 3.08
CA ASN A 54 -0.60 -13.10 4.31
C ASN A 54 0.24 -12.07 5.08
N SER A 55 0.48 -10.88 4.51
CA SER A 55 1.11 -9.76 5.22
C SER A 55 2.53 -10.03 5.78
N CYS A 56 3.35 -10.88 5.14
CA CYS A 56 4.75 -11.07 5.54
C CYS A 56 5.58 -9.77 5.49
N GLY A 57 5.21 -8.83 4.61
CA GLY A 57 5.79 -7.48 4.55
C GLY A 57 5.16 -6.48 5.54
N GLN A 58 4.22 -6.92 6.38
CA GLN A 58 3.60 -6.14 7.45
C GLN A 58 2.84 -4.89 6.95
N HIS A 59 2.11 -4.99 5.84
CA HIS A 59 1.39 -3.85 5.26
C HIS A 59 0.31 -3.26 6.19
N TRP A 60 -0.25 -4.04 7.12
CA TRP A 60 -1.24 -3.58 8.11
C TRP A 60 -0.71 -2.57 9.13
N ILE A 61 0.60 -2.43 9.29
CA ILE A 61 1.23 -1.53 10.26
C ILE A 61 2.11 -0.44 9.61
N ALA A 62 1.93 -0.25 8.30
CA ALA A 62 2.63 0.74 7.50
C ALA A 62 1.81 2.02 7.37
N ASP A 63 2.49 3.15 7.15
CA ASP A 63 1.82 4.38 6.76
C ASP A 63 1.13 4.17 5.41
N ILE A 64 1.85 3.60 4.44
CA ILE A 64 1.33 3.14 3.16
C ILE A 64 1.70 1.65 3.01
N GLY A 65 0.71 0.78 3.15
CA GLY A 65 0.82 -0.64 2.89
C GLY A 65 0.17 -0.98 1.55
N ILE A 66 0.84 -1.80 0.75
CA ILE A 66 0.28 -2.33 -0.49
C ILE A 66 0.30 -3.86 -0.53
N GLU A 67 -0.83 -4.43 -0.92
CA GLU A 67 -1.11 -5.86 -0.99
C GLU A 67 -1.28 -6.31 -2.44
N GLY A 68 -0.51 -7.32 -2.86
CA GLY A 68 -0.51 -7.85 -4.21
C GLY A 68 -1.83 -8.48 -4.63
N LYS A 69 -2.31 -8.11 -5.82
CA LYS A 69 -3.52 -8.57 -6.49
C LYS A 69 -3.23 -8.84 -7.98
N LYS A 70 -4.22 -9.37 -8.69
CA LYS A 70 -4.25 -9.38 -10.15
C LYS A 70 -5.46 -8.58 -10.65
N ILE A 71 -5.26 -7.81 -11.72
CA ILE A 71 -6.35 -7.19 -12.48
C ILE A 71 -6.28 -7.72 -13.92
N LYS A 72 -7.43 -7.94 -14.55
CA LYS A 72 -7.50 -8.37 -15.95
C LYS A 72 -7.59 -7.14 -16.85
N VAL A 73 -6.63 -6.97 -17.74
CA VAL A 73 -6.56 -5.88 -18.73
C VAL A 73 -6.31 -6.53 -20.09
N ASP A 74 -7.14 -6.22 -21.08
CA ASP A 74 -7.06 -6.79 -22.44
C ASP A 74 -6.93 -8.31 -22.46
N GLY A 75 -7.71 -8.97 -21.58
CA GLY A 75 -7.73 -10.42 -21.48
C GLY A 75 -6.61 -11.03 -20.64
N ARG A 76 -5.58 -10.27 -20.25
CA ARG A 76 -4.39 -10.75 -19.53
C ARG A 76 -4.42 -10.32 -18.06
N LEU A 77 -4.00 -11.23 -17.18
CA LEU A 77 -3.79 -10.90 -15.77
C LEU A 77 -2.49 -10.13 -15.62
N GLN A 78 -2.56 -8.96 -14.99
CA GLN A 78 -1.41 -8.10 -14.70
C GLN A 78 -1.30 -7.88 -13.19
N ASP A 79 -0.07 -7.62 -12.74
CA ASP A 79 0.23 -7.31 -11.34
C ASP A 79 -0.45 -6.00 -10.95
N ALA A 80 -1.09 -6.03 -9.80
CA ALA A 80 -1.81 -4.90 -9.25
C ALA A 80 -1.61 -4.87 -7.74
N TYR A 81 -1.85 -3.72 -7.13
CA TYR A 81 -1.72 -3.55 -5.70
C TYR A 81 -2.94 -2.87 -5.11
N TYR A 82 -3.40 -3.42 -3.98
CA TYR A 82 -4.47 -2.87 -3.17
C TYR A 82 -3.88 -2.07 -1.99
N PHE A 83 -4.42 -0.89 -1.72
CA PHE A 83 -3.86 0.04 -0.75
C PHE A 83 -4.53 -0.06 0.62
N CYS A 84 -3.69 -0.14 1.65
CA CYS A 84 -4.06 0.00 3.06
C CYS A 84 -3.24 1.14 3.67
N VAL A 85 -3.85 2.09 4.38
CA VAL A 85 -3.14 3.30 4.86
C VAL A 85 -3.39 3.60 6.34
N GLY A 86 -2.42 4.26 6.98
CA GLY A 86 -2.54 4.75 8.36
C GLY A 86 -2.22 3.73 9.45
N GLY A 87 -1.56 2.62 9.12
CA GLY A 87 -1.08 1.64 10.08
C GLY A 87 0.14 2.11 10.86
N ALA A 88 0.34 1.58 12.07
CA ALA A 88 1.40 2.00 12.98
C ALA A 88 1.71 0.99 14.09
N VAL A 89 2.94 1.06 14.59
CA VAL A 89 3.37 0.43 15.85
C VAL A 89 3.94 1.50 16.78
N GLY A 90 3.88 1.26 18.10
CA GLY A 90 4.42 2.15 19.13
C GLY A 90 3.35 2.99 19.82
N LEU A 91 3.73 4.19 20.29
CA LEU A 91 2.87 5.06 21.10
C LEU A 91 1.55 5.44 20.42
N ASN A 92 1.54 5.53 19.09
CA ASN A 92 0.37 5.85 18.28
C ASN A 92 0.02 4.68 17.34
N GLN A 93 -0.09 3.48 17.91
CA GLN A 93 -0.39 2.25 17.18
C GLN A 93 -1.79 2.26 16.55
N GLY A 94 -1.93 1.58 15.41
CA GLY A 94 -3.19 1.47 14.69
C GLY A 94 -3.07 0.49 13.53
N ILE A 95 -4.18 -0.14 13.16
CA ILE A 95 -4.24 -1.01 11.98
C ILE A 95 -4.57 -0.15 10.76
N ALA A 96 -3.84 -0.37 9.67
CA ALA A 96 -4.07 0.31 8.40
C ALA A 96 -5.49 0.03 7.90
N ARG A 97 -6.12 1.05 7.31
CA ARG A 97 -7.48 0.95 6.76
C ARG A 97 -7.41 0.50 5.30
N PRO A 98 -8.17 -0.53 4.88
CA PRO A 98 -8.33 -0.87 3.48
C PRO A 98 -9.28 0.14 2.83
N ILE A 99 -8.72 1.11 2.09
CA ILE A 99 -9.47 2.28 1.60
C ILE A 99 -10.24 2.04 0.29
N GLY A 100 -10.22 0.82 -0.25
CA GLY A 100 -10.93 0.51 -1.47
C GLY A 100 -10.24 0.98 -2.76
N TYR A 101 -8.93 1.18 -2.73
CA TYR A 101 -8.16 1.54 -3.92
C TYR A 101 -7.26 0.38 -4.36
N ARG A 102 -7.27 0.08 -5.66
CA ARG A 102 -6.28 -0.77 -6.31
C ARG A 102 -5.96 -0.24 -7.70
N CYS A 103 -4.72 -0.39 -8.11
CA CYS A 103 -4.23 0.00 -9.45
C CYS A 103 -3.20 -0.99 -9.94
N LEU A 104 -2.83 -0.90 -11.22
CA LEU A 104 -1.77 -1.70 -11.81
C LEU A 104 -0.42 -1.34 -11.18
N ALA A 105 0.53 -2.27 -11.20
CA ALA A 105 1.86 -2.08 -10.64
C ALA A 105 2.56 -0.81 -11.17
N ASN A 106 2.44 -0.53 -12.47
CA ASN A 106 3.05 0.63 -13.10
C ASN A 106 2.39 1.97 -12.71
N GLU A 107 1.18 1.96 -12.14
CA GLU A 107 0.43 3.15 -11.72
C GLU A 107 0.66 3.50 -10.24
N VAL A 108 1.32 2.62 -9.48
CA VAL A 108 1.57 2.80 -8.05
C VAL A 108 2.39 4.07 -7.74
N PRO A 109 3.47 4.40 -8.47
CA PRO A 109 4.22 5.64 -8.22
C PRO A 109 3.34 6.89 -8.36
N ASP A 110 2.54 6.97 -9.43
CA ASP A 110 1.63 8.10 -9.66
C ASP A 110 0.62 8.25 -8.52
N ALA A 111 0.06 7.13 -8.05
CA ALA A 111 -0.91 7.15 -6.96
C ALA A 111 -0.29 7.65 -5.66
N ILE A 112 0.88 7.11 -5.27
CA ILE A 112 1.58 7.53 -4.06
C ILE A 112 2.03 8.98 -4.17
N GLU A 113 2.51 9.42 -5.33
CA GLU A 113 2.88 10.80 -5.58
C GLU A 113 1.71 11.76 -5.33
N ARG A 114 0.53 11.50 -5.92
CA ARG A 114 -0.66 12.32 -5.69
C ARG A 114 -1.02 12.41 -4.21
N LEU A 115 -1.01 11.27 -3.52
CA LEU A 115 -1.32 11.22 -2.09
C LEU A 115 -0.32 12.03 -1.24
N LEU A 116 0.98 11.87 -1.50
CA LEU A 116 2.02 12.54 -0.73
C LEU A 116 2.11 14.03 -1.04
N ARG A 117 1.89 14.47 -2.29
CA ARG A 117 1.79 15.89 -2.64
C ARG A 117 0.62 16.54 -1.90
N ARG A 118 -0.57 15.91 -1.94
CA ARG A 118 -1.73 16.38 -1.19
C ARG A 118 -1.43 16.51 0.31
N TYR A 119 -0.76 15.52 0.89
CA TYR A 119 -0.32 15.61 2.29
C TYR A 119 0.59 16.82 2.53
N LEU A 120 1.60 17.05 1.68
CA LEU A 120 2.50 18.19 1.84
C LEU A 120 1.78 19.53 1.73
N ASP A 121 0.77 19.63 0.87
CA ASP A 121 0.00 20.85 0.61
C ASP A 121 -1.03 21.15 1.72
N GLU A 122 -1.68 20.11 2.25
CA GLU A 122 -2.81 20.24 3.18
C GLU A 122 -2.46 19.95 4.65
N ARG A 123 -1.21 19.54 4.94
CA ARG A 123 -0.82 19.23 6.32
C ARG A 123 -0.86 20.47 7.21
N ARG A 124 -1.36 20.27 8.42
CA ARG A 124 -1.32 21.29 9.48
C ARG A 124 0.09 21.38 10.08
N PRO A 125 0.46 22.52 10.71
CA PRO A 125 1.74 22.61 11.42
C PRO A 125 1.90 21.49 12.45
N GLY A 126 3.01 20.74 12.34
CA GLY A 126 3.31 19.59 13.21
C GLY A 126 2.54 18.31 12.90
N GLU A 127 1.65 18.31 11.90
CA GLU A 127 0.91 17.12 11.49
C GLU A 127 1.82 16.15 10.74
N ASN A 128 1.87 14.91 11.20
CA ASN A 128 2.53 13.83 10.48
C ASN A 128 1.56 13.06 9.56
N LEU A 129 2.09 12.22 8.69
CA LEU A 129 1.33 11.49 7.68
C LEU A 129 0.19 10.62 8.29
N ARG A 130 0.40 10.07 9.49
CA ARG A 130 -0.61 9.27 10.20
C ARG A 130 -1.80 10.11 10.64
N GLN A 131 -1.51 11.24 11.26
CA GLN A 131 -2.53 12.20 11.69
C GLN A 131 -3.30 12.73 10.49
N PHE A 132 -2.59 13.00 9.40
CA PHE A 132 -3.20 13.37 8.13
C PHE A 132 -4.16 12.28 7.63
N PHE A 133 -3.75 11.00 7.60
CA PHE A 133 -4.66 9.92 7.23
C PHE A 133 -5.85 9.79 8.18
N ALA A 134 -5.64 9.87 9.49
CA ALA A 134 -6.72 9.77 10.47
C ALA A 134 -7.77 10.89 10.33
N ARG A 135 -7.36 12.08 9.87
CA ARG A 135 -8.25 13.22 9.63
C ARG A 135 -9.10 13.06 8.36
N HIS A 136 -8.68 12.22 7.42
CA HIS A 136 -9.36 12.03 6.14
C HIS A 136 -10.16 10.73 6.08
N SER A 137 -11.34 10.82 5.46
CA SER A 137 -12.16 9.65 5.16
C SER A 137 -11.47 8.71 4.19
N ASP A 138 -11.87 7.44 4.18
CA ASP A 138 -11.35 6.45 3.23
C ASP A 138 -11.62 6.88 1.78
N GLU A 139 -12.77 7.51 1.53
CA GLU A 139 -13.13 8.08 0.24
C GLU A 139 -12.15 9.17 -0.19
N ASN A 140 -11.88 10.16 0.67
CA ASN A 140 -10.95 11.24 0.30
C ASN A 140 -9.55 10.72 0.00
N LEU A 141 -9.07 9.73 0.75
CA LEU A 141 -7.75 9.13 0.51
C LEU A 141 -7.73 8.30 -0.78
N ARG A 142 -8.80 7.54 -1.05
CA ARG A 142 -8.96 6.77 -2.29
C ARG A 142 -9.00 7.68 -3.52
N GLU A 143 -9.74 8.78 -3.46
CA GLU A 143 -9.80 9.77 -4.55
C GLU A 143 -8.45 10.45 -4.77
N SER A 144 -7.71 10.72 -3.68
CA SER A 144 -6.34 11.28 -3.79
C SER A 144 -5.41 10.33 -4.54
N LEU A 145 -5.48 9.03 -4.21
CA LEU A 145 -4.69 8.02 -4.89
C LEU A 145 -5.12 7.84 -6.34
N ALA A 146 -6.43 7.84 -6.62
CA ALA A 146 -6.96 7.68 -7.97
C ALA A 146 -6.70 8.91 -8.87
N GLY A 147 -6.72 10.11 -8.30
CA GLY A 147 -6.73 11.37 -9.06
C GLY A 147 -8.12 11.72 -9.64
N GLU A 148 -9.14 10.92 -9.33
CA GLU A 148 -10.52 11.09 -9.77
C GLU A 148 -11.51 10.47 -8.77
N VAL A 149 -12.80 10.79 -8.94
CA VAL A 149 -13.87 10.16 -8.16
C VAL A 149 -14.10 8.75 -8.70
N ILE A 150 -13.79 7.75 -7.86
CA ILE A 150 -13.98 6.33 -8.20
C ILE A 150 -14.95 5.67 -7.20
N ALA A 151 -15.36 4.43 -7.45
CA ALA A 151 -16.03 3.61 -6.43
C ALA A 151 -15.00 2.83 -5.60
N ALA A 152 -15.37 2.43 -4.38
CA ALA A 152 -14.50 1.56 -3.57
C ALA A 152 -14.40 0.16 -4.20
N ALA A 153 -13.17 -0.28 -4.50
CA ALA A 153 -12.88 -1.65 -4.88
C ALA A 153 -12.95 -2.55 -3.64
N MET A 154 -13.72 -3.63 -3.73
CA MET A 154 -13.78 -4.63 -2.66
C MET A 154 -12.41 -5.33 -2.53
N ARG A 155 -11.92 -5.44 -1.30
CA ARG A 155 -10.78 -6.31 -0.97
C ARG A 155 -11.26 -7.76 -0.99
N ASP A 156 -10.49 -8.66 -1.60
CA ASP A 156 -10.87 -10.08 -1.72
C ASP A 156 -11.33 -10.66 -0.36
N PRO A 157 -12.52 -11.28 -0.30
CA PRO A 157 -13.06 -11.81 0.94
C PRO A 157 -12.25 -13.01 1.42
N SER A 158 -12.24 -13.23 2.73
CA SER A 158 -11.73 -14.49 3.28
C SER A 158 -12.59 -15.65 2.78
N PRO A 159 -11.99 -16.79 2.37
CA PRO A 159 -12.75 -17.98 1.96
C PRO A 159 -13.50 -18.64 3.14
N GLY A 160 -13.43 -18.08 4.35
CA GLY A 160 -14.11 -18.57 5.54
C GLY A 160 -13.22 -19.49 6.39
N ARG A 161 -13.81 -20.13 7.40
CA ARG A 161 -13.09 -21.12 8.22
C ARG A 161 -12.83 -22.37 7.37
N VAL A 162 -11.59 -22.83 7.38
CA VAL A 162 -11.28 -24.19 6.92
C VAL A 162 -11.80 -25.20 7.96
N PRO A 163 -12.31 -26.38 7.56
CA PRO A 163 -12.70 -27.41 8.51
C PRO A 163 -11.50 -27.79 9.41
N HIS A 164 -11.71 -27.81 10.73
CA HIS A 164 -10.74 -28.38 11.65
C HIS A 164 -10.84 -29.90 11.57
N ALA A 165 -9.95 -30.53 10.81
CA ALA A 165 -9.64 -31.94 10.97
C ALA A 165 -8.11 -32.06 11.06
N VAL A 166 -7.60 -31.84 12.27
CA VAL A 166 -6.38 -32.52 12.70
C VAL A 166 -6.82 -33.48 13.80
N GLU A 167 -7.44 -34.58 13.38
CA GLU A 167 -7.29 -35.82 14.13
C GLU A 167 -5.88 -36.31 13.80
N GLY A 168 -4.95 -36.04 14.72
CA GLY A 168 -3.68 -36.75 14.80
C GLY A 168 -3.86 -38.03 15.61
#